data_AF-A0A2E8QRY0-F1
#
_entry.id   AF-A0A2E8QRY0-F1
#
_cell.length_a   1.000
_cell.length_b   1.000
_cell.length_c   1.000
_cell.angle_alpha   90.00
_cell.angle_beta   90.00
_cell.angle_gamma   90.00
#
_symmetry.space_group_name_H-M   'P 1'
#
loop_
_entity.id
_entity.type
_entity.pdbx_description
1 polymer ?
#
loop_
_entity_poly.entity_id
_entity_poly.type
_entity_poly.pdbx_seq_one_letter_code
_entity_poly.pdbx_strand_id
1 'polypeptide(L)'
;MKKLLGAYAVGVGIFYVGVTYFFEPAMAGDLPEGPMLPNPGALLVGFALQVWFYDWVTQQIGDPMKAAMAVAIPQILLVDVNYVLNGTRRLDAAVISAVLIFVGWFAVGKVYGMLSKQGSAEYS
;
A
#
# COMPACT_ATOMS: atom_id res chain seq x y z
N MET A 1 -5.17 20.83 -13.74
CA MET A 1 -4.86 21.50 -12.45
C MET A 1 -6.03 21.55 -11.47
N LYS A 2 -7.20 22.11 -11.83
CA LYS A 2 -8.36 22.25 -10.89
C LYS A 2 -8.72 20.97 -10.12
N LYS A 3 -8.79 19.82 -10.80
CA LYS A 3 -9.08 18.51 -10.17
C LYS A 3 -8.04 18.12 -9.11
N LEU A 4 -6.76 18.30 -9.42
CA LEU A 4 -5.64 17.96 -8.53
C LEU A 4 -5.60 18.86 -7.30
N LEU A 5 -5.76 20.18 -7.50
CA LEU A 5 -5.76 21.15 -6.40
C LEU A 5 -6.96 20.96 -5.46
N GLY A 6 -8.15 20.67 -6.01
CA GLY A 6 -9.33 20.35 -5.22
C GLY A 6 -9.13 19.08 -4.37
N ALA A 7 -8.61 18.01 -4.98
CA ALA A 7 -8.30 16.77 -4.26
C ALA A 7 -7.23 16.98 -3.17
N TYR A 8 -6.18 17.76 -3.47
CA TYR A 8 -5.14 18.12 -2.51
C TYR A 8 -5.71 18.87 -1.31
N ALA A 9 -6.49 19.93 -1.56
CA ALA A 9 -7.04 20.76 -0.50
C ALA A 9 -7.97 19.95 0.43
N VAL A 10 -8.85 19.13 -0.15
CA VAL A 10 -9.73 18.25 0.62
C VAL A 10 -8.92 17.21 1.39
N GLY A 11 -7.93 16.57 0.75
CA GLY A 11 -7.06 15.59 1.38
C GLY A 11 -6.32 16.18 2.58
N VAL A 12 -5.59 17.29 2.41
CA VAL A 12 -4.88 17.95 3.51
C VAL A 12 -5.83 18.34 4.62
N GLY A 13 -6.99 18.94 4.30
CA GLY A 13 -7.97 19.34 5.31
C GLY A 13 -8.49 18.16 6.13
N ILE A 14 -8.92 17.08 5.47
CA ILE A 14 -9.46 15.89 6.15
C ILE A 14 -8.37 15.20 6.96
N PHE A 15 -7.19 14.97 6.39
CA PHE A 15 -6.12 14.27 7.10
C PHE A 15 -5.56 15.08 8.26
N TYR A 16 -5.40 16.40 8.11
CA TYR A 16 -4.94 17.25 9.21
C TYR A 16 -5.93 17.24 10.38
N VAL A 17 -7.24 17.40 10.09
CA VAL A 17 -8.29 17.39 11.12
C VAL A 17 -8.42 15.99 11.74
N GLY A 18 -8.46 14.95 10.91
CA GLY A 18 -8.54 13.56 11.32
C GLY A 18 -7.38 13.15 12.23
N VAL A 19 -6.15 13.52 11.86
CA VAL A 19 -4.97 13.21 12.65
C VAL A 19 -4.96 13.98 13.97
N THR A 20 -5.02 15.32 13.90
CA THR A 20 -4.86 16.21 15.06
C THR A 20 -5.93 15.99 16.13
N TYR A 21 -7.19 15.78 15.72
CA TYR A 21 -8.33 15.81 16.65
C TYR A 21 -8.95 14.43 16.95
N PHE A 22 -8.62 13.39 16.18
CA PHE A 22 -9.20 12.06 16.39
C PHE A 22 -8.11 10.99 16.58
N PHE A 23 -7.20 10.85 15.61
CA PHE A 23 -6.20 9.78 15.63
C PHE A 23 -5.15 9.98 16.73
N GLU A 24 -4.51 11.15 16.82
CA GLU A 24 -3.50 11.41 17.85
C GLU A 24 -4.08 11.28 19.27
N PRO A 25 -5.27 11.84 19.59
CA PRO A 25 -5.91 11.60 20.88
C PRO A 25 -6.25 10.13 21.14
N ALA A 26 -6.68 9.37 20.13
CA ALA A 26 -6.97 7.94 20.30
C ALA A 26 -5.69 7.13 20.57
N MET A 27 -4.56 7.53 19.98
CA MET A 27 -3.25 6.93 20.23
C MET A 27 -2.64 7.37 21.57
N ALA A 28 -3.11 8.49 22.14
CA ALA A 28 -2.59 9.04 23.39
C ALA A 28 -3.04 8.19 24.60
N GLY A 29 -2.22 7.21 24.95
CA GLY A 29 -2.45 6.28 26.07
C GLY A 29 -2.64 4.83 25.65
N ASP A 30 -2.67 4.57 24.35
CA ASP A 30 -2.86 3.23 23.77
C ASP A 30 -1.51 2.68 23.30
N LEU A 31 -0.71 2.14 24.22
CA LEU A 31 0.42 1.30 23.84
C LEU A 31 -0.16 -0.02 23.31
N PRO A 32 0.13 -0.42 22.05
CA PRO A 32 -0.40 -1.66 21.51
C PRO A 32 -0.07 -2.83 22.46
N GLU A 33 -1.05 -3.68 22.78
CA GLU A 33 -0.88 -4.89 23.62
C GLU A 33 0.10 -5.94 23.03
N GLY A 34 0.78 -5.60 21.94
CA GLY A 34 1.54 -6.47 21.08
C GLY A 34 0.84 -6.68 19.74
N PRO A 35 1.52 -7.33 18.78
CA PRO A 35 0.91 -7.65 17.50
C PRO A 35 -0.19 -8.71 17.67
N MET A 36 -1.32 -8.54 16.98
CA MET A 36 -2.45 -9.49 17.01
C MET A 36 -2.06 -10.91 16.56
N LEU A 37 -1.01 -11.02 15.74
CA LEU A 37 -0.47 -12.28 15.23
C LEU A 37 1.06 -12.26 15.31
N PRO A 38 1.71 -13.41 15.53
CA PRO A 38 3.16 -13.51 15.36
C PRO A 38 3.55 -13.19 13.91
N ASN A 39 4.79 -12.71 13.69
CA ASN A 39 5.25 -12.20 12.38
C ASN A 39 4.90 -13.09 11.18
N PRO A 40 5.08 -14.43 11.19
CA PRO A 40 4.69 -15.27 10.06
C PRO A 40 3.19 -15.24 9.78
N GLY A 41 2.35 -15.25 10.84
CA GLY A 41 0.90 -15.18 10.72
C GLY A 41 0.44 -13.83 10.20
N ALA A 42 1.02 -12.74 10.71
CA ALA A 42 0.75 -11.38 10.24
C ALA A 42 1.11 -11.22 8.76
N LEU A 43 2.24 -11.79 8.32
CA LEU A 43 2.68 -11.76 6.93
C LEU A 43 1.67 -12.48 6.02
N LEU A 44 1.27 -13.70 6.36
CA LEU A 44 0.36 -14.50 5.54
C LEU A 44 -1.02 -13.86 5.43
N VAL A 45 -1.61 -13.46 6.56
CA VAL A 45 -2.93 -12.83 6.59
C VAL A 45 -2.90 -11.48 5.88
N GLY A 46 -1.88 -10.66 6.16
CA GLY A 46 -1.70 -9.36 5.53
C GLY A 46 -1.52 -9.47 4.01
N PHE A 47 -0.72 -10.43 3.51
CA PHE A 47 -0.56 -10.62 2.07
C PHE A 47 -1.80 -11.19 1.40
N ALA A 48 -2.56 -12.08 2.06
CA ALA A 48 -3.81 -12.59 1.49
C ALA A 48 -4.81 -11.45 1.22
N LEU A 49 -4.98 -10.54 2.18
CA LEU A 49 -5.84 -9.35 2.01
C LEU A 49 -5.32 -8.43 0.90
N GLN A 50 -4.00 -8.21 0.85
CA GLN A 50 -3.40 -7.37 -0.18
C GLN A 50 -3.54 -7.96 -1.59
N VAL A 51 -3.35 -9.28 -1.77
CA VAL A 51 -3.52 -9.95 -3.06
C VAL A 51 -4.98 -9.92 -3.49
N TRP A 52 -5.92 -10.09 -2.57
CA TRP A 52 -7.35 -9.96 -2.87
C TRP A 52 -7.71 -8.54 -3.34
N PHE A 53 -7.22 -7.52 -2.67
CA PHE A 53 -7.38 -6.13 -3.14
C PHE A 53 -6.71 -5.90 -4.49
N TYR A 54 -5.50 -6.42 -4.68
CA TYR A 54 -4.76 -6.32 -5.94
C TYR A 54 -5.49 -6.99 -7.12
N ASP A 55 -6.15 -8.13 -6.89
CA ASP A 55 -7.01 -8.78 -7.88
C ASP A 55 -8.13 -7.83 -8.34
N TRP A 56 -8.83 -7.21 -7.39
CA TRP A 56 -9.83 -6.20 -7.69
C TRP A 56 -9.26 -5.01 -8.47
N VAL A 57 -8.10 -4.46 -8.06
CA VAL A 57 -7.43 -3.36 -8.79
C VAL A 57 -7.07 -3.79 -10.21
N THR A 58 -6.59 -5.02 -10.39
CA THR A 58 -6.24 -5.58 -11.69
C THR A 58 -7.45 -5.66 -12.60
N GLN A 59 -8.61 -6.06 -12.08
CA GLN A 59 -9.87 -6.08 -12.83
C GLN A 59 -10.30 -4.67 -13.27
N GLN A 60 -10.06 -3.64 -12.45
CA GLN A 60 -10.39 -2.25 -12.82
C GLN A 60 -9.44 -1.66 -13.88
N ILE A 61 -8.16 -2.02 -13.81
CA ILE A 61 -7.10 -1.46 -14.67
C ILE A 61 -6.92 -2.26 -15.96
N GLY A 62 -7.20 -3.57 -15.95
CA GLY A 62 -7.03 -4.50 -17.06
C GLY A 62 -5.57 -4.90 -17.34
N ASP A 63 -4.63 -4.45 -16.50
CA ASP A 63 -3.20 -4.71 -16.65
C ASP A 63 -2.58 -5.04 -15.28
N PRO A 64 -2.17 -6.30 -15.05
CA PRO A 64 -1.57 -6.76 -13.80
C PRO A 64 -0.33 -5.95 -13.37
N MET A 65 0.54 -5.57 -14.30
CA MET A 65 1.74 -4.82 -13.96
C MET A 65 1.41 -3.38 -13.57
N LYS A 66 0.49 -2.74 -14.30
CA LYS A 66 0.02 -1.39 -13.92
C LYS A 66 -0.71 -1.41 -12.58
N ALA A 67 -1.50 -2.45 -12.31
CA ALA A 67 -2.14 -2.65 -11.01
C ALA A 67 -1.11 -2.81 -9.90
N ALA A 68 -0.04 -3.58 -10.13
CA ALA A 68 1.02 -3.77 -9.14
C ALA A 68 1.71 -2.45 -8.81
N MET A 69 1.98 -1.62 -9.83
CA MET A 69 2.54 -0.28 -9.62
C MET A 69 1.54 0.67 -8.95
N ALA A 70 0.23 0.54 -9.23
CA ALA A 70 -0.82 1.29 -8.57
C ALA A 70 -0.99 0.93 -7.08
N VAL A 71 -0.46 -0.21 -6.62
CA VAL A 71 -0.36 -0.55 -5.19
C VAL A 71 1.01 -0.12 -4.62
N ALA A 72 2.11 -0.45 -5.30
CA ALA A 72 3.46 -0.19 -4.83
C ALA A 72 3.74 1.31 -4.63
N ILE A 73 3.40 2.14 -5.61
CA ILE A 73 3.74 3.57 -5.59
C ILE A 73 3.04 4.29 -4.43
N PRO A 74 1.72 4.13 -4.20
CA PRO A 74 1.07 4.69 -3.02
C PRO A 74 1.66 4.19 -1.71
N GLN A 75 1.99 2.90 -1.59
CA GLN A 75 2.64 2.37 -0.37
C GLN A 75 3.97 3.08 -0.09
N ILE A 76 4.82 3.25 -1.11
CA ILE A 76 6.10 3.98 -0.97
C ILE A 76 5.86 5.44 -0.57
N LEU A 77 4.92 6.13 -1.21
CA LEU A 77 4.65 7.54 -0.90
C LEU A 77 4.13 7.71 0.54
N LEU A 78 3.23 6.83 0.99
CA LEU A 78 2.56 6.95 2.29
C LEU A 78 3.40 6.43 3.46
N VAL A 79 4.22 5.39 3.25
CA VAL A 79 4.92 4.69 4.33
C VAL A 79 6.42 4.98 4.32
N ASP A 80 7.02 5.28 3.17
CA ASP A 80 8.45 5.61 3.09
C ASP A 80 8.66 7.12 3.03
N VAL A 81 8.06 7.80 2.04
CA VAL A 81 8.28 9.24 1.85
C VAL A 81 7.64 10.02 2.99
N ASN A 82 6.34 9.84 3.24
CA ASN A 82 5.63 10.59 4.27
C ASN A 82 6.21 10.35 5.67
N TYR A 83 6.65 9.13 5.99
CA TYR A 83 7.23 8.85 7.32
C TYR A 83 8.65 9.40 7.50
N VAL A 84 9.42 9.53 6.42
CA VAL A 84 10.67 10.30 6.47
C VAL A 84 10.37 11.78 6.67
N LEU A 85 9.40 12.33 5.94
CA LEU A 85 9.03 13.75 6.03
C LEU A 85 8.49 14.14 7.42
N ASN A 86 7.74 13.25 8.06
CA ASN A 86 7.19 13.51 9.39
C ASN A 86 8.10 13.03 10.55
N GLY A 87 9.30 12.52 10.24
CA GLY A 87 10.31 12.13 11.23
C GLY A 87 10.07 10.79 11.95
N THR A 88 9.08 10.00 11.53
CA THR A 88 8.78 8.67 12.13
C THR A 88 9.59 7.53 11.52
N ARG A 89 10.35 7.77 10.44
CA ARG A 89 11.19 6.75 9.78
C ARG A 89 12.54 7.31 9.36
N ARG A 90 13.61 6.53 9.55
CA ARG A 90 14.96 6.84 9.05
C ARG A 90 15.03 6.66 7.52
N LEU A 91 15.81 7.52 6.85
CA LEU A 91 15.92 7.52 5.39
C LEU A 91 16.44 6.20 4.81
N ASP A 92 17.44 5.58 5.44
CA ASP A 92 18.00 4.30 4.98
C ASP A 92 16.97 3.15 5.08
N ALA A 93 16.23 3.08 6.19
CA ALA A 93 15.14 2.13 6.37
C ALA A 93 14.03 2.35 5.32
N ALA A 94 13.69 3.61 5.02
CA ALA A 94 12.73 3.95 3.97
C ALA A 94 13.19 3.52 2.57
N VAL A 95 14.47 3.72 2.23
CA VAL A 95 15.01 3.28 0.93
C VAL A 95 14.96 1.75 0.79
N ILE A 96 15.38 1.02 1.84
CA ILE A 96 15.31 -0.45 1.84
C ILE A 96 13.87 -0.94 1.68
N SER A 97 12.93 -0.35 2.44
CA SER A 97 11.50 -0.65 2.36
C SER A 97 10.96 -0.38 0.95
N ALA A 98 11.26 0.77 0.37
CA ALA A 98 10.78 1.13 -0.97
C ALA A 98 11.26 0.14 -2.05
N VAL A 99 12.52 -0.31 -1.98
CA VAL A 99 13.06 -1.33 -2.88
C VAL A 99 12.34 -2.67 -2.70
N LEU A 100 12.13 -3.10 -1.46
CA LEU A 100 11.42 -4.37 -1.18
C LEU A 100 9.97 -4.33 -1.68
N ILE A 101 9.26 -3.21 -1.45
CA ILE A 101 7.88 -3.01 -1.94
C ILE A 101 7.86 -3.04 -3.47
N PHE A 102 8.77 -2.31 -4.13
CA PHE A 102 8.84 -2.26 -5.59
C PHE A 102 9.11 -3.65 -6.19
N VAL A 103 10.14 -4.34 -5.70
CA VAL A 103 10.51 -5.69 -6.18
C VAL A 103 9.41 -6.70 -5.89
N GLY A 104 8.82 -6.66 -4.69
CA GLY A 104 7.75 -7.57 -4.28
C GLY A 104 6.51 -7.44 -5.17
N TRP A 105 6.00 -6.22 -5.36
CA TRP A 105 4.85 -5.98 -6.23
C TRP A 105 5.16 -6.23 -7.70
N PHE A 106 6.37 -5.91 -8.16
CA PHE A 106 6.78 -6.28 -9.52
C PHE A 106 6.70 -7.80 -9.73
N ALA A 107 7.18 -8.60 -8.78
CA ALA A 107 7.09 -10.05 -8.84
C ALA A 107 5.64 -10.54 -8.83
N VAL A 108 4.78 -10.00 -7.95
CA VAL A 108 3.34 -10.31 -7.91
C VAL A 108 2.68 -10.00 -9.25
N GLY A 109 2.87 -8.79 -9.80
CA GLY A 109 2.30 -8.38 -11.07
C GLY A 109 2.73 -9.27 -12.23
N LYS A 110 4.01 -9.64 -12.26
CA LYS A 110 4.56 -10.55 -13.26
C LYS A 110 3.94 -11.95 -13.18
N VAL A 111 3.95 -12.57 -12.00
CA VAL A 111 3.43 -13.93 -11.80
C VAL A 111 1.93 -13.98 -12.08
N TYR A 112 1.17 -13.03 -11.53
CA TYR A 112 -0.26 -12.93 -11.76
C TYR A 112 -0.55 -12.82 -13.27
N GLY A 113 0.10 -11.88 -13.97
CA GLY A 113 -0.11 -11.69 -15.40
C GLY A 113 0.30 -12.89 -16.27
N MET A 114 1.28 -13.69 -15.84
CA MET A 114 1.61 -14.95 -16.50
C MET A 114 0.47 -15.97 -16.35
N LEU A 115 -0.04 -16.15 -15.13
CA LEU A 115 -1.11 -17.12 -14.83
C LEU A 115 -2.44 -16.74 -15.47
N SER A 116 -2.79 -15.44 -15.52
CA SER A 116 -4.00 -14.97 -16.20
C SER A 116 -3.98 -15.28 -17.70
N LYS A 117 -2.82 -15.17 -18.35
CA LYS A 117 -2.66 -15.49 -19.79
C LYS A 117 -2.74 -16.99 -20.04
N GLN A 118 -2.12 -17.79 -19.17
CA GLN A 118 -2.17 -19.25 -19.28
C GLN A 118 -3.62 -19.76 -19.16
N GLY A 119 -4.38 -19.24 -18.18
CA GLY A 119 -5.79 -19.57 -18.05
C GLY A 119 -6.60 -19.20 -19.30
N SER A 120 -6.34 -18.05 -19.93
CA SER A 120 -7.05 -17.67 -21.17
C SER A 120 -6.74 -18.58 -22.36
N ALA A 121 -5.56 -19.20 -22.42
CA ALA A 121 -5.15 -20.07 -23.52
C ALA A 121 -5.65 -21.52 -23.37
N GLU A 122 -6.03 -21.94 -22.16
CA GLU A 122 -6.54 -23.29 -21.90
C GLU A 122 -8.04 -23.44 -22.26
N TYR A 123 -8.75 -22.33 -22.46
CA TYR A 123 -10.19 -22.28 -22.79
C TYR A 123 -10.49 -21.73 -24.20
N SER A 124 -9.49 -21.58 -25.06
CA SER A 124 -9.60 -21.11 -26.46
C SER A 124 -9.30 -22.22 -27.45
#